data_AF-A0A6C0KYP7-F1
#
_entry.id   AF-A0A6C0KYP7-F1
#
_cell.length_a   1.000
_cell.length_b   1.000
_cell.length_c   1.000
_cell.angle_alpha   90.00
_cell.angle_beta   90.00
_cell.angle_gamma   90.00
#
_symmetry.space_group_name_H-M   'P 1'
#
loop_
_entity.id
_entity.type
_entity.pdbx_description
1 polymer ?
#
loop_
_entity_poly.entity_id
_entity_poly.type
_entity_poly.pdbx_seq_one_letter_code
_entity_poly.pdbx_strand_id
1 'polypeptide(L)'
;MGFDINLSLDLQMCEKTGRPYVYGRNLERVYDIVLTDYIIPAELRRYATGRGPIFYVYTKYFNERDTYTASTDMFLEEFPSWIDVEGSEEYEEYSPSDWSEEDHDNFKALLEWCSKHWGSSFRLSWCY
;
A
#
# COMPACT_ATOMS: atom_id res chain seq x y z
N MET A 1 -19.67 9.83 2.68
CA MET A 1 -18.40 9.53 3.36
C MET A 1 -17.66 8.57 2.45
N GLY A 2 -16.39 8.80 2.18
CA GLY A 2 -15.68 8.14 1.08
C GLY A 2 -14.48 7.42 1.63
N PHE A 3 -14.22 6.22 1.10
CA PHE A 3 -13.08 5.41 1.50
C PHE A 3 -11.76 6.02 0.98
N ASP A 4 -10.78 6.14 1.86
CA ASP A 4 -9.45 6.67 1.55
C ASP A 4 -8.39 5.61 1.87
N ILE A 5 -7.39 5.47 0.99
CA ILE A 5 -6.22 4.62 1.19
C ILE A 5 -4.94 5.42 0.99
N ASN A 6 -3.94 5.20 1.85
CA ASN A 6 -2.70 5.96 1.83
C ASN A 6 -1.51 5.05 2.14
N LEU A 7 -0.44 5.22 1.35
CA LEU A 7 0.85 4.59 1.58
C LEU A 7 1.72 5.49 2.48
N SER A 8 2.29 4.92 3.53
CA SER A 8 3.24 5.60 4.44
C SER A 8 4.49 4.78 4.67
N LEU A 9 5.58 5.45 5.07
CA LEU A 9 6.82 4.81 5.49
C LEU A 9 6.96 4.94 7.02
N ASP A 10 7.10 3.82 7.70
CA ASP A 10 7.30 3.77 9.15
C ASP A 10 8.78 4.00 9.50
N LEU A 11 9.07 5.12 10.16
CA LEU A 11 10.37 5.37 10.77
C LEU A 11 10.36 4.95 12.24
N GLN A 12 11.27 4.06 12.60
CA GLN A 12 11.47 3.59 13.98
C GLN A 12 12.54 4.42 14.69
N MET A 13 12.50 4.46 16.02
CA MET A 13 13.46 5.22 16.82
C MET A 13 14.39 4.28 17.58
N CYS A 14 15.71 4.49 17.48
CA CYS A 14 16.66 3.72 18.27
C CYS A 14 16.67 4.23 19.71
N GLU A 15 16.24 3.39 20.66
CA GLU A 15 16.11 3.75 22.08
C GLU A 15 17.41 4.28 22.71
N LYS A 16 18.57 3.82 22.25
CA LYS A 16 19.88 4.22 22.80
C LYS A 16 20.36 5.58 22.28
N THR A 17 20.10 5.88 21.01
CA THR A 17 20.70 7.05 20.33
C THR A 17 19.67 8.09 19.93
N GLY A 18 18.38 7.77 20.00
CA GLY A 18 17.29 8.59 19.45
C GLY A 18 17.36 8.76 17.93
N ARG A 19 18.21 8.01 17.21
CA ARG A 19 18.29 8.13 15.75
C ARG A 19 17.15 7.39 15.07
N PRO A 20 16.48 7.99 14.07
CA PRO A 20 15.51 7.27 13.26
C PRO A 20 16.21 6.18 12.44
N TYR A 21 15.51 5.08 12.19
CA TYR A 21 15.93 4.01 11.32
C TYR A 21 14.72 3.33 10.69
N VAL A 22 14.96 2.57 9.62
CA VAL A 22 14.00 1.64 9.01
C VAL A 22 14.56 0.23 9.04
N TYR A 23 13.69 -0.76 8.90
CA TYR A 23 14.14 -2.13 8.72
C TYR A 23 14.43 -2.39 7.25
N GLY A 24 15.66 -2.84 6.97
CA GLY A 24 16.01 -3.42 5.69
C GLY A 24 15.46 -4.84 5.54
N ARG A 25 15.76 -5.49 4.41
CA ARG A 25 15.16 -6.78 4.03
C ARG A 25 15.47 -7.93 5.00
N ASN A 26 16.57 -7.86 5.74
CA ASN A 26 16.99 -8.88 6.71
C ASN A 26 16.77 -8.43 8.15
N LEU A 27 15.83 -7.50 8.37
CA LEU A 27 15.54 -6.89 9.67
C LEU A 27 16.74 -6.13 10.26
N GLU A 28 17.72 -5.76 9.43
CA GLU A 28 18.80 -4.87 9.81
C GLU A 28 18.30 -3.43 9.97
N ARG A 29 18.86 -2.71 10.93
CA ARG A 29 18.51 -1.30 11.16
C ARG A 29 19.33 -0.42 10.22
N VAL A 30 18.67 0.26 9.29
CA VAL A 30 19.29 1.21 8.36
C VAL A 30 19.06 2.64 8.87
N TYR A 31 20.14 3.31 9.26
CA TYR A 31 20.09 4.66 9.85
C TYR A 31 20.35 5.78 8.84
N ASP A 32 21.09 5.50 7.77
CA ASP A 32 21.45 6.49 6.75
C ASP A 32 20.45 6.40 5.59
N ILE A 33 19.25 6.94 5.84
CA ILE A 33 18.12 6.94 4.92
C ILE A 33 18.36 8.01 3.85
N VAL A 34 18.80 7.60 2.66
CA VAL A 34 19.04 8.51 1.52
C VAL A 34 17.77 8.66 0.70
N LEU A 35 16.97 9.69 0.99
CA LEU A 35 15.61 9.89 0.42
C LEU A 35 15.51 9.80 -1.11
N THR A 36 16.60 10.08 -1.84
CA THR A 36 16.63 9.99 -3.30
C THR A 36 16.56 8.57 -3.84
N ASP A 37 16.96 7.58 -3.06
CA ASP A 37 16.87 6.17 -3.45
C ASP A 37 15.43 5.64 -3.39
N TYR A 38 14.51 6.49 -2.89
CA TYR A 38 13.15 6.10 -2.50
C TYR A 38 12.08 6.89 -3.22
N ILE A 39 12.42 7.42 -4.39
CA ILE A 39 11.48 8.10 -5.27
C ILE A 39 10.67 7.03 -6.00
N ILE A 40 9.39 6.93 -5.64
CA ILE A 40 8.42 6.09 -6.36
C ILE A 40 8.45 6.48 -7.86
N PRO A 41 8.50 5.50 -8.79
CA PRO A 41 8.45 5.76 -10.24
C PRO A 41 7.26 6.63 -10.62
N ALA A 42 7.45 7.53 -11.59
CA ALA A 42 6.48 8.60 -11.88
C ALA A 42 5.08 8.09 -12.22
N GLU A 43 5.04 6.99 -12.98
CA GLU A 43 3.87 6.25 -13.41
C GLU A 43 3.09 5.60 -12.25
N LEU A 44 3.76 5.27 -11.14
CA LEU A 44 3.16 4.60 -9.99
C LEU A 44 2.69 5.57 -8.90
N ARG A 45 3.15 6.83 -8.91
CA ARG A 45 2.89 7.80 -7.84
C ARG A 45 1.41 8.05 -7.59
N ARG A 46 0.57 7.99 -8.63
CA ARG A 46 -0.87 8.26 -8.48
C ARG A 46 -1.60 7.25 -7.60
N TYR A 47 -1.03 6.05 -7.42
CA TYR A 47 -1.64 4.99 -6.62
C TYR A 47 -1.12 4.97 -5.17
N ALA A 48 -0.17 5.84 -4.81
CA ALA A 48 0.30 5.97 -3.43
C ALA A 48 -0.78 6.54 -2.50
N THR A 49 -1.73 7.27 -3.05
CA THR A 49 -2.90 7.80 -2.35
C THR A 49 -4.13 7.57 -3.22
N GLY A 50 -5.17 6.99 -2.66
CA GLY A 50 -6.39 6.67 -3.39
C GLY A 50 -7.64 7.08 -2.63
N ARG A 51 -8.68 7.42 -3.36
CA ARG A 51 -10.01 7.70 -2.82
C ARG A 51 -11.08 7.05 -3.68
N GLY A 52 -12.02 6.38 -3.03
CA GLY A 52 -13.18 5.78 -3.67
C GLY A 52 -13.49 4.38 -3.16
N PRO A 53 -14.75 3.93 -3.35
CA PRO A 53 -15.20 2.61 -2.94
C PRO A 53 -14.40 1.47 -3.59
N ILE A 54 -13.77 1.70 -4.76
CA ILE A 54 -12.92 0.70 -5.39
C ILE A 54 -11.79 0.21 -4.48
N PHE A 55 -11.22 1.08 -3.64
CA PHE A 55 -10.16 0.69 -2.72
C PHE A 55 -10.67 -0.18 -1.56
N TYR A 56 -11.96 -0.12 -1.23
CA TYR A 56 -12.55 -0.97 -0.20
C TYR A 56 -12.50 -2.44 -0.60
N VAL A 57 -12.67 -2.76 -1.89
CA VAL A 57 -12.58 -4.12 -2.44
C VAL A 57 -11.28 -4.81 -2.04
N TYR A 58 -10.16 -4.10 -2.16
CA TYR A 58 -8.82 -4.61 -1.82
C TYR A 58 -8.63 -4.84 -0.32
N THR A 59 -9.50 -4.28 0.52
CA THR A 59 -9.38 -4.39 1.98
C THR A 59 -10.35 -5.39 2.60
N LYS A 60 -11.36 -5.87 1.86
CA LYS A 60 -12.33 -6.86 2.37
C LYS A 60 -11.68 -8.17 2.82
N TYR A 61 -10.56 -8.53 2.22
CA TYR A 61 -9.78 -9.72 2.58
C TYR A 61 -9.01 -9.54 3.91
N PHE A 62 -8.79 -8.30 4.34
CA PHE A 62 -8.20 -7.95 5.65
C PHE A 62 -9.29 -7.81 6.71
N ASN A 63 -9.91 -8.94 7.06
CA ASN A 63 -10.86 -9.17 8.16
C ASN A 63 -11.42 -7.88 8.81
N GLU A 64 -12.66 -7.53 8.44
CA GLU A 64 -13.33 -6.20 8.49
C GLU A 64 -13.34 -5.39 9.82
N ARG A 65 -12.67 -5.82 10.90
CA ARG A 65 -12.88 -5.23 12.24
C ARG A 65 -11.63 -4.77 13.00
N ASP A 66 -10.44 -5.29 12.72
CA ASP A 66 -9.30 -5.09 13.62
C ASP A 66 -8.05 -4.42 13.00
N THR A 67 -7.91 -4.41 11.67
CA THR A 67 -6.69 -3.92 11.01
C THR A 67 -7.00 -2.76 10.05
N TYR A 68 -6.54 -1.55 10.39
CA TYR A 68 -6.62 -0.35 9.54
C TYR A 68 -5.33 -0.12 8.74
N THR A 69 -4.30 -0.90 9.04
CA THR A 69 -2.96 -0.74 8.48
C THR A 69 -2.29 -2.09 8.28
N ALA A 70 -1.77 -2.35 7.08
CA ALA A 70 -0.99 -3.54 6.75
C ALA A 70 0.37 -3.15 6.16
N SER A 71 1.40 -3.99 6.29
CA SER A 71 2.58 -3.81 5.45
C SER A 71 2.24 -4.11 3.99
N THR A 72 3.02 -3.56 3.06
CA THR A 72 2.87 -3.90 1.63
C THR A 72 3.03 -5.39 1.36
N ASP A 73 3.89 -6.08 2.11
CA ASP A 73 4.08 -7.53 2.00
C ASP A 73 2.79 -8.29 2.35
N MET A 74 2.20 -7.98 3.52
CA MET A 74 0.94 -8.58 3.93
C MET A 74 -0.19 -8.21 2.97
N PHE A 75 -0.20 -6.97 2.49
CA PHE A 75 -1.20 -6.50 1.53
C PHE A 75 -1.15 -7.30 0.21
N LEU A 76 0.06 -7.62 -0.25
CA LEU A 76 0.28 -8.40 -1.48
C LEU A 76 -0.16 -9.86 -1.36
N GLU A 77 -0.07 -10.46 -0.17
CA GLU A 77 -0.47 -11.86 0.07
C GLU A 77 -1.98 -12.07 -0.14
N GLU A 78 -2.79 -11.08 0.23
CA GLU A 78 -4.25 -11.10 0.07
C GLU A 78 -4.73 -10.24 -1.12
N PHE A 79 -3.82 -9.84 -2.01
CA PHE A 79 -4.17 -8.97 -3.12
C PHE A 79 -5.11 -9.71 -4.09
N PRO A 80 -6.33 -9.20 -4.33
CA PRO A 80 -7.32 -9.90 -5.15
C PRO A 80 -6.89 -10.01 -6.60
N SER A 81 -7.48 -10.96 -7.34
CA SER A 81 -7.34 -10.98 -8.79
C SER A 81 -8.20 -9.88 -9.43
N TRP A 82 -7.85 -9.45 -10.66
CA TRP A 82 -8.67 -8.48 -11.38
C TRP A 82 -10.13 -8.94 -11.55
N ILE A 83 -10.34 -10.23 -11.81
CA ILE A 83 -11.67 -10.82 -11.99
C ILE A 83 -12.52 -10.65 -10.72
N ASP A 84 -11.92 -10.80 -9.54
CA ASP A 84 -12.62 -10.61 -8.26
C ASP A 84 -12.95 -9.14 -8.02
N VAL A 85 -12.06 -8.23 -8.46
CA VAL A 85 -12.28 -6.78 -8.34
C VAL A 85 -13.40 -6.32 -9.29
N GLU A 86 -13.32 -6.67 -10.57
CA GLU A 86 -14.30 -6.30 -11.59
C GLU A 86 -15.70 -6.86 -11.27
N GLY A 87 -15.77 -8.05 -10.66
CA GLY A 87 -17.04 -8.67 -10.26
C GLY A 87 -17.64 -8.17 -8.94
N SER A 88 -17.01 -7.21 -8.26
CA SER A 88 -17.48 -6.71 -6.96
C SER A 88 -18.57 -5.64 -7.08
N GLU A 89 -19.50 -5.60 -6.12
CA GLU A 89 -20.55 -4.57 -6.06
C GLU A 89 -19.96 -3.16 -5.96
N GLU A 90 -18.86 -2.98 -5.23
CA GLU A 90 -18.19 -1.68 -5.13
C GLU A 90 -17.61 -1.20 -6.46
N TYR A 91 -17.19 -2.13 -7.33
CA TYR A 91 -16.72 -1.77 -8.67
C TYR A 91 -17.88 -1.33 -9.56
N GLU A 92 -19.07 -1.91 -9.42
CA GLU A 92 -20.29 -1.45 -10.10
C GLU A 92 -20.76 -0.08 -9.60
N GLU A 93 -20.60 0.19 -8.29
CA GLU A 93 -20.90 1.50 -7.69
C GLU A 93 -19.84 2.56 -8.02
N TYR A 94 -18.61 2.15 -8.28
CA TYR A 94 -17.57 3.01 -8.82
C TYR A 94 -17.74 3.17 -10.33
N SER A 95 -17.18 4.21 -10.92
CA SER A 95 -17.22 4.35 -12.38
C SER A 95 -16.26 3.35 -13.00
N PRO A 96 -16.71 2.36 -13.80
CA PRO A 96 -15.81 1.39 -14.43
C PRO A 96 -14.86 2.02 -15.46
N SER A 97 -15.13 3.27 -15.89
CA SER A 97 -14.19 4.03 -16.72
C SER A 97 -13.01 4.61 -15.94
N ASP A 98 -13.09 4.63 -14.61
CA ASP A 98 -12.14 5.34 -13.75
C ASP A 98 -11.15 4.39 -13.07
N TRP A 99 -11.37 3.07 -13.16
CA TRP A 99 -10.46 2.05 -12.68
C TRP A 99 -10.44 0.84 -13.62
N SER A 100 -9.31 0.60 -14.27
CA SER A 100 -9.12 -0.48 -15.25
C SER A 100 -8.24 -1.60 -14.71
N GLU A 101 -8.12 -2.70 -15.47
CA GLU A 101 -7.16 -3.76 -15.21
C GLU A 101 -5.72 -3.21 -15.17
N GLU A 102 -5.40 -2.23 -16.01
CA GLU A 102 -4.11 -1.55 -15.98
C GLU A 102 -3.91 -0.75 -14.68
N ASP A 103 -4.95 -0.13 -14.13
CA ASP A 103 -4.88 0.54 -12.83
C ASP A 103 -4.64 -0.46 -11.70
N HIS A 104 -5.32 -1.62 -11.75
CA HIS A 104 -5.12 -2.72 -10.83
C HIS A 104 -3.68 -3.25 -10.84
N ASP A 105 -3.16 -3.53 -12.04
CA ASP A 105 -1.80 -4.03 -12.23
C ASP A 105 -0.75 -3.00 -11.79
N ASN A 106 -0.96 -1.73 -12.11
CA ASN A 106 -0.05 -0.68 -11.68
C ASN A 106 -0.10 -0.43 -10.16
N PHE A 107 -1.28 -0.55 -9.54
CA PHE A 107 -1.41 -0.49 -8.09
C PHE A 107 -0.64 -1.64 -7.45
N LYS A 108 -0.77 -2.86 -7.96
CA LYS A 108 0.04 -4.00 -7.53
C LYS A 108 1.54 -3.75 -7.71
N ALA A 109 1.94 -3.21 -8.86
CA ALA A 109 3.34 -2.89 -9.15
C ALA A 109 3.93 -1.86 -8.17
N LEU A 110 3.13 -0.88 -7.71
CA LEU A 110 3.53 0.02 -6.63
C LEU A 110 3.83 -0.74 -5.35
N LEU A 111 2.93 -1.64 -4.93
CA LEU A 111 3.09 -2.43 -3.71
C LEU A 111 4.33 -3.33 -3.78
N GLU A 112 4.54 -3.98 -4.92
CA GLU A 112 5.72 -4.80 -5.17
C GLU A 112 7.01 -3.98 -5.17
N TRP A 113 6.99 -2.77 -5.73
CA TRP A 113 8.12 -1.84 -5.68
C TRP A 113 8.46 -1.46 -4.23
N CYS A 114 7.46 -1.13 -3.42
CA CYS A 114 7.61 -0.79 -2.01
C CYS A 114 8.16 -1.97 -1.20
N SER A 115 7.53 -3.15 -1.32
CA SER A 115 7.97 -4.40 -0.70
C SER A 115 9.42 -4.72 -1.06
N LYS A 116 9.75 -4.66 -2.35
CA LYS A 116 11.10 -4.91 -2.84
C LYS A 116 12.11 -3.94 -2.23
N HIS A 117 11.82 -2.65 -2.15
CA HIS A 117 12.84 -1.69 -1.71
C HIS A 117 12.99 -1.59 -0.19
N TRP A 118 11.95 -1.89 0.59
CA TRP A 118 11.93 -1.59 2.03
C TRP A 118 11.24 -2.62 2.93
N GLY A 119 10.88 -3.77 2.35
CA GLY A 119 10.13 -4.81 3.03
C GLY A 119 8.91 -4.24 3.74
N SER A 120 8.77 -4.60 5.01
CA SER A 120 7.59 -4.26 5.81
C SER A 120 7.60 -2.84 6.40
N SER A 121 8.54 -1.97 6.00
CA SER A 121 8.57 -0.57 6.47
C SER A 121 7.53 0.30 5.76
N PHE A 122 7.08 -0.07 4.56
CA PHE A 122 5.93 0.58 3.92
C PHE A 122 4.63 -0.01 4.45
N ARG A 123 3.68 0.88 4.77
CA ARG A 123 2.34 0.55 5.25
C ARG A 123 1.28 1.12 4.32
N LEU A 124 0.24 0.34 4.08
CA LEU A 124 -1.03 0.88 3.60
C LEU A 124 -1.94 1.07 4.79
N SER A 125 -2.48 2.28 4.92
CA SER A 125 -3.53 2.63 5.86
C SER A 125 -4.81 2.96 5.11
N TRP A 126 -5.97 2.55 5.62
CA TRP A 126 -7.27 2.91 5.05
C TRP A 126 -8.29 3.31 6.10
N CYS A 127 -9.27 4.11 5.69
CA CYS A 127 -10.40 4.53 6.52
C CYS A 127 -11.66 4.78 5.69
N TYR A 128 -12.83 4.70 6.34
CA TYR A 128 -14.17 4.90 5.77
C TYR A 128 -14.73 6.31 6.04
#